data_AF-A0A3C1WYT6-F1
#
_entry.id   AF-A0A3C1WYT6-F1
#
_cell.length_a   1.000
_cell.length_b   1.000
_cell.length_c   1.000
_cell.angle_alpha   90.00
_cell.angle_beta   90.00
_cell.angle_gamma   90.00
#
_symmetry.space_group_name_H-M   'P 1'
#
loop_
_entity.id
_entity.type
_entity.pdbx_description
1 polymer ?
#
loop_
_entity_poly.entity_id
_entity_poly.type
_entity_poly.pdbx_seq_one_letter_code
_entity_poly.pdbx_strand_id
1 'polypeptide(L)'
;PWLVSDLLKNNVIVEAKPEEQQSVLMSIFISWFPMILLVGVWIFFMRQMQGGGKGGGGPFSFGKSKARQLDQTNNQTTFADVAGCDEAKEEVTEIVEFLKDPGKFHKLGGRIPRGV
;
A
#
# COMPACT_ATOMS: atom_id res chain seq x y z
N PRO A 1 -8.08 41.34 -54.50
CA PRO A 1 -7.38 42.58 -54.08
C PRO A 1 -8.10 43.90 -54.44
N TRP A 2 -9.04 43.93 -55.42
CA TRP A 2 -9.66 45.16 -55.92
C TRP A 2 -10.62 45.85 -54.94
N LEU A 3 -11.29 45.10 -54.06
CA LEU A 3 -12.29 45.62 -53.12
C LEU A 3 -11.67 46.52 -52.04
N VAL A 4 -10.45 46.20 -51.59
CA VAL A 4 -9.75 46.96 -50.53
C VAL A 4 -9.33 48.34 -51.04
N SER A 5 -8.87 48.41 -52.29
CA SER A 5 -8.46 49.67 -52.93
C SER A 5 -9.65 50.61 -53.18
N ASP A 6 -10.82 50.08 -53.49
CA ASP A 6 -12.04 50.87 -53.76
C ASP A 6 -12.68 51.42 -52.47
N LEU A 7 -12.59 50.67 -51.36
CA LEU A 7 -13.02 51.11 -50.04
C LEU A 7 -12.13 52.23 -49.47
N LEU A 8 -10.81 52.15 -49.69
CA LEU A 8 -9.87 53.21 -49.31
C LEU A 8 -10.09 54.50 -50.11
N LYS A 9 -10.41 54.39 -51.40
CA LYS A 9 -10.68 55.53 -52.29
C LYS A 9 -11.95 56.30 -51.89
N ASN A 10 -12.91 55.61 -51.28
CA ASN A 10 -14.17 56.20 -50.78
C ASN A 10 -14.14 56.58 -49.29
N ASN A 11 -12.95 56.68 -48.67
CA ASN A 11 -12.78 57.05 -47.25
C ASN A 11 -13.61 56.18 -46.27
N VAL A 12 -13.82 54.90 -46.60
CA VAL A 12 -14.53 53.99 -45.70
C VAL A 12 -13.61 53.64 -44.53
N ILE A 13 -14.08 53.89 -43.31
CA ILE A 13 -13.36 53.57 -42.07
C ILE A 13 -13.33 52.05 -41.93
N VAL A 14 -12.17 51.45 -42.22
CA VAL A 14 -11.93 50.02 -42.04
C VAL A 14 -11.59 49.79 -40.57
N GLU A 15 -12.59 49.39 -39.78
CA GLU A 15 -12.39 48.99 -38.39
C GLU A 15 -12.01 47.50 -38.35
N ALA A 16 -10.71 47.23 -38.29
CA ALA A 16 -10.20 45.89 -38.01
C ALA A 16 -10.43 45.59 -36.53
N LYS A 17 -11.42 44.74 -36.22
CA LYS A 17 -11.55 44.18 -34.87
C LYS A 17 -10.33 43.30 -34.61
N PRO A 18 -9.47 43.60 -33.64
CA PRO A 18 -8.40 42.68 -33.26
C PRO A 18 -9.03 41.38 -32.80
N GLU A 19 -8.44 40.24 -33.17
CA GLU A 19 -8.88 38.93 -32.71
C GLU A 19 -9.05 38.98 -31.18
N GLU A 20 -10.18 38.50 -30.66
CA GLU A 20 -10.45 38.49 -29.23
C GLU A 20 -9.29 37.78 -28.52
N GLN A 21 -8.42 38.57 -27.90
CA GLN A 21 -7.27 38.04 -27.20
C GLN A 21 -7.82 37.18 -26.06
N GLN A 22 -7.68 35.86 -26.19
CA GLN A 22 -8.08 34.94 -25.15
C GLN A 22 -7.45 35.41 -23.84
N SER A 23 -8.29 35.66 -22.84
CA SER A 23 -7.82 36.11 -21.55
C SER A 23 -6.74 35.14 -21.06
N VAL A 24 -5.53 35.65 -20.80
CA VAL A 24 -4.38 34.82 -20.44
C VAL A 24 -4.70 33.91 -19.24
N LEU A 25 -5.49 34.41 -18.29
CA LEU A 25 -6.01 33.64 -17.16
C LEU A 25 -6.92 32.48 -17.58
N MET A 26 -7.80 32.68 -18.57
CA MET A 26 -8.68 31.66 -19.11
C MET A 26 -7.87 30.57 -19.84
N SER A 27 -6.86 30.98 -20.62
CA SER A 27 -5.96 30.05 -21.31
C SER A 27 -5.16 29.18 -20.33
N ILE A 28 -4.60 29.77 -19.26
CA ILE A 28 -3.87 29.04 -18.21
C ILE A 28 -4.79 28.04 -17.50
N PHE A 29 -6.01 28.45 -17.14
CA PHE A 29 -6.97 27.58 -16.47
C PHE A 29 -7.36 26.37 -17.33
N ILE A 30 -7.66 26.59 -18.62
CA ILE A 30 -8.00 25.51 -19.56
C ILE A 30 -6.81 24.57 -19.77
N SER A 31 -5.59 25.12 -19.87
CA SER A 31 -4.37 24.32 -20.04
C SER A 31 -4.06 23.46 -18.81
N TRP A 32 -4.29 23.97 -17.60
CA TRP A 32 -3.97 23.28 -16.35
C TRP A 32 -5.09 22.37 -15.84
N PHE A 33 -6.33 22.57 -16.29
CA PHE A 33 -7.49 21.74 -15.95
C PHE A 33 -7.23 20.21 -16.09
N PRO A 34 -6.71 19.68 -17.23
CA PRO A 34 -6.44 18.25 -17.35
C PRO A 34 -5.37 17.77 -16.36
N MET A 35 -4.36 18.58 -16.06
CA MET A 35 -3.32 18.21 -15.10
C MET A 35 -3.85 18.17 -13.67
N ILE A 36 -4.63 19.18 -13.26
CA ILE A 36 -5.27 19.22 -11.94
C ILE A 36 -6.26 18.06 -11.75
N LEU A 37 -7.04 17.73 -12.78
CA LEU A 37 -7.96 16.59 -12.75
C LEU A 37 -7.19 15.27 -12.54
N LEU A 38 -6.11 15.05 -13.29
CA LEU A 38 -5.26 13.87 -13.13
C LEU A 38 -4.66 13.77 -11.73
N VAL A 39 -4.11 14.87 -11.20
CA VAL A 39 -3.55 14.93 -9.84
C VAL A 39 -4.62 14.67 -8.79
N GLY A 40 -5.83 15.24 -8.97
CA GLY A 40 -6.96 15.02 -8.05
C GLY A 40 -7.41 13.56 -8.00
N VAL A 41 -7.55 12.92 -9.15
CA VAL A 41 -7.89 11.49 -9.25
C VAL A 41 -6.77 10.61 -8.69
N TRP A 42 -5.50 10.95 -8.96
CA TRP A 42 -4.33 10.27 -8.42
C TRP A 42 -4.29 10.33 -6.88
N ILE A 43 -4.51 11.51 -6.30
CA ILE A 43 -4.60 11.69 -4.85
C ILE A 43 -5.81 10.94 -4.27
N PHE A 44 -6.95 10.92 -4.96
CA PHE A 44 -8.11 10.14 -4.54
C PHE A 44 -7.80 8.65 -4.42
N PHE A 45 -7.15 8.04 -5.42
CA PHE A 45 -6.72 6.64 -5.38
C PHE A 45 -5.68 6.36 -4.30
N MET A 46 -4.69 7.23 -4.13
CA MET A 46 -3.69 7.07 -3.05
C MET A 46 -4.34 7.18 -1.67
N ARG A 47 -5.28 8.11 -1.48
CA ARG A 47 -5.99 8.28 -0.22
C ARG A 47 -6.92 7.09 0.06
N GLN A 48 -7.53 6.51 -0.97
CA GLN A 48 -8.30 5.27 -0.84
C GLN A 48 -7.40 4.07 -0.46
N MET A 49 -6.19 3.99 -1.01
CA MET A 49 -5.26 2.90 -0.71
C MET A 49 -4.61 3.04 0.68
N GLN A 50 -4.43 4.26 1.18
CA GLN A 50 -3.76 4.53 2.46
C GLN A 50 -4.75 4.64 3.65
N GLY A 51 -6.03 4.92 3.40
CA GLY A 51 -7.07 5.05 4.43
C GLY A 51 -7.64 3.73 4.96
N GLY A 52 -7.30 2.59 4.36
CA GLY A 52 -7.62 1.25 4.86
C GLY A 52 -6.66 0.83 5.96
N GLY A 53 -6.87 1.33 7.18
CA GLY A 53 -6.07 0.96 8.35
C GLY A 53 -5.98 -0.56 8.55
N LYS A 54 -4.80 -1.01 9.01
CA LYS A 54 -4.49 -2.38 9.45
C LYS A 54 -4.61 -3.48 8.37
N GLY A 55 -3.55 -3.58 7.56
CA GLY A 55 -3.03 -4.88 7.15
C GLY A 55 -3.67 -5.50 5.91
N GLY A 56 -2.85 -5.59 4.85
CA GLY A 56 -3.03 -6.55 3.75
C GLY A 56 -3.95 -6.05 2.64
N GLY A 57 -3.40 -5.83 1.46
CA GLY A 57 -4.23 -5.56 0.27
C GLY A 57 -3.60 -4.74 -0.83
N GLY A 58 -2.41 -4.17 -0.64
CA GLY A 58 -1.62 -3.63 -1.75
C GLY A 58 -0.88 -4.75 -2.49
N PRO A 59 -0.56 -4.61 -3.80
CA PRO A 59 0.32 -5.52 -4.53
C PRO A 59 1.68 -5.73 -3.85
N PHE A 60 2.12 -4.75 -3.05
CA PHE A 60 3.34 -4.80 -2.23
C PHE A 60 3.20 -5.60 -0.92
N SER A 61 2.02 -6.13 -0.59
CA SER A 61 1.81 -6.95 0.61
C SER A 61 1.92 -8.46 0.35
N PHE A 62 2.19 -8.87 -0.89
CA PHE A 62 2.27 -10.28 -1.31
C PHE A 62 3.48 -11.06 -0.74
N GLY A 63 4.34 -10.43 0.09
CA GLY A 63 5.53 -11.09 0.65
C GLY A 63 5.73 -10.93 2.16
N LYS A 64 4.87 -10.20 2.88
CA LYS A 64 5.06 -10.02 4.33
C LYS A 64 4.34 -11.14 5.07
N SER A 65 5.13 -12.04 5.65
CA SER A 65 4.65 -13.11 6.54
C SER A 65 3.63 -12.57 7.55
N LYS A 66 2.46 -13.21 7.62
CA LYS A 66 1.42 -12.97 8.62
C LYS A 66 1.80 -13.64 9.95
N ALA A 67 3.08 -13.62 10.32
CA ALA A 67 3.54 -14.17 11.58
C ALA A 67 3.00 -13.28 12.70
N ARG A 68 2.11 -13.86 13.50
CA ARG A 68 1.64 -13.24 14.73
C ARG A 68 2.75 -13.42 15.77
N GLN A 69 3.48 -12.35 16.04
CA GLN A 69 4.47 -12.33 17.12
C GLN A 69 3.71 -12.46 18.44
N LEU A 70 3.84 -13.62 19.09
CA LEU A 70 3.27 -13.87 20.41
C LEU A 70 4.31 -13.42 21.44
N ASP A 71 3.96 -12.44 22.27
CA ASP A 71 4.78 -12.07 23.42
C ASP A 71 4.69 -13.19 24.48
N GLN A 72 5.82 -13.48 25.14
CA GLN A 72 5.97 -14.54 26.14
C GLN A 72 4.96 -14.48 27.30
N THR A 73 4.34 -13.33 27.53
CA THR A 73 3.40 -13.09 28.64
C THR A 73 2.05 -13.79 28.49
N ASN A 74 1.72 -14.37 27.32
CA ASN A 74 0.35 -14.80 27.00
C ASN A 74 0.10 -16.31 26.87
N ASN A 75 1.04 -17.18 27.29
CA ASN A 75 0.80 -18.62 27.21
C ASN A 75 0.54 -19.23 28.60
N GLN A 76 -0.73 -19.21 29.01
CA GLN A 76 -1.19 -19.69 30.32
C GLN A 76 -1.58 -21.18 30.33
N THR A 77 -1.59 -21.84 29.17
CA THR A 77 -2.03 -23.24 29.07
C THR A 77 -0.91 -24.22 29.41
N THR A 78 -1.21 -25.22 30.23
CA THR A 78 -0.29 -26.26 30.67
C THR A 78 -0.79 -27.65 30.25
N PHE A 79 0.04 -28.69 30.40
CA PHE A 79 -0.37 -30.07 30.11
C PHE A 79 -1.54 -30.57 30.98
N ALA A 80 -1.79 -29.92 32.13
CA ALA A 80 -2.94 -30.21 32.98
C ALA A 80 -4.27 -29.80 32.32
N ASP A 81 -4.23 -28.84 31.40
CA ASP A 81 -5.42 -28.30 30.70
C ASP A 81 -5.81 -29.13 29.46
N VAL A 82 -5.07 -30.20 29.14
CA VAL A 82 -5.31 -31.08 27.98
C VAL A 82 -5.74 -32.46 28.48
N ALA A 83 -6.84 -33.03 27.97
CA ALA A 83 -7.33 -34.35 28.36
C ALA A 83 -7.34 -35.32 27.17
N GLY A 84 -7.11 -36.62 27.44
CA GLY A 84 -7.29 -37.70 26.46
C GLY A 84 -6.14 -37.92 25.47
N CYS A 85 -4.96 -37.34 25.71
CA CYS A 85 -3.77 -37.48 24.86
C CYS A 85 -2.54 -37.84 25.69
N ASP A 86 -2.66 -38.87 26.53
CA ASP A 86 -1.63 -39.16 27.54
C ASP A 86 -0.34 -39.70 26.88
N GLU A 87 -0.45 -40.49 25.81
CA GLU A 87 0.70 -40.95 25.03
C GLU A 87 1.44 -39.77 24.34
N ALA A 88 0.70 -38.83 23.74
CA ALA A 88 1.28 -37.69 23.06
C ALA A 88 1.91 -36.67 24.05
N LYS A 89 1.35 -36.55 25.27
CA LYS A 89 1.97 -35.75 26.32
C LYS A 89 3.30 -36.33 26.76
N GLU A 90 3.41 -37.65 26.86
CA GLU A 90 4.65 -38.33 27.25
C GLU A 90 5.76 -38.09 26.21
N GLU A 91 5.44 -38.23 24.92
CA GLU A 91 6.36 -37.94 23.82
C GLU A 91 6.84 -36.48 23.80
N VAL A 92 5.93 -35.51 23.98
CA VAL A 92 6.29 -34.08 23.98
C VAL A 92 6.99 -33.67 25.29
N THR A 93 6.83 -34.42 26.37
CA THR A 93 7.50 -34.13 27.65
C THR A 93 9.01 -34.24 27.52
N GLU A 94 9.52 -35.17 26.74
CA GLU A 94 10.96 -35.29 26.45
C GLU A 94 11.50 -34.02 25.77
N ILE A 95 10.75 -33.49 24.81
CA ILE A 95 11.11 -32.27 24.08
C ILE A 95 11.11 -31.06 25.03
N VAL A 96 10.14 -30.99 25.95
CA VAL A 96 10.10 -29.92 26.97
C VAL A 96 11.28 -30.04 27.93
N GLU A 97 11.67 -31.24 28.34
CA GLU A 97 12.85 -31.46 29.19
C GLU A 97 14.13 -31.05 28.46
N PHE A 98 14.24 -31.36 27.17
CA PHE A 98 15.33 -30.89 26.32
C PHE A 98 15.41 -29.37 26.24
N LEU A 99 14.28 -28.70 26.02
CA LEU A 99 14.22 -27.22 25.95
C LEU A 99 14.57 -26.56 27.30
N LYS A 100 14.34 -27.26 28.42
CA LYS A 100 14.69 -26.79 29.76
C LYS A 100 16.18 -26.97 30.09
N ASP A 101 16.77 -28.12 29.77
CA ASP A 101 18.20 -28.40 29.98
C ASP A 101 18.82 -29.12 28.76
N PRO A 102 19.22 -28.37 27.71
CA PRO A 102 19.81 -28.97 26.51
C PRO A 102 21.19 -29.59 26.78
N GLY A 103 21.87 -29.18 27.86
CA GLY A 103 23.20 -29.66 28.21
C GLY A 103 23.21 -31.14 28.60
N LYS A 104 22.17 -31.60 29.29
CA LYS A 104 21.99 -33.02 29.66
C LYS A 104 21.91 -33.92 28.43
N PHE A 105 21.13 -33.53 27.42
CA PHE A 105 20.89 -34.32 26.22
C PHE A 105 22.06 -34.28 25.24
N HIS A 106 22.76 -33.14 25.12
CA HIS A 106 23.97 -33.06 24.29
C HIS A 106 25.11 -33.95 24.81
N LYS A 107 25.27 -34.08 26.13
CA LYS A 107 26.27 -34.97 26.75
C LYS A 107 26.01 -36.45 26.47
N LEU A 108 24.74 -36.84 26.30
CA LEU A 108 24.32 -38.19 25.96
C LEU A 108 24.32 -38.43 24.43
N GLY A 109 24.70 -37.44 23.61
CA GLY A 109 24.73 -37.55 22.16
C GLY A 109 23.37 -37.35 21.47
N GLY A 110 22.36 -36.85 22.19
CA GLY A 110 21.02 -36.60 21.66
C GLY A 110 21.00 -35.56 20.54
N ARG A 111 20.22 -35.84 19.49
CA ARG A 111 19.98 -34.93 18.35
C ARG A 111 18.61 -34.29 18.48
N ILE A 112 18.55 -32.99 18.22
CA ILE A 112 17.31 -32.20 18.32
C ILE A 112 16.38 -32.54 17.15
N PRO A 113 15.12 -32.95 17.40
CA PRO A 113 14.11 -33.06 16.35
C PRO A 113 13.81 -31.66 15.80
N ARG A 114 13.83 -31.49 14.47
CA ARG A 114 13.63 -30.18 13.80
C ARG A 114 12.16 -29.87 13.49
N GLY A 115 11.25 -30.74 13.94
CA GLY A 115 9.80 -30.58 13.84
C GLY A 115 9.10 -31.82 14.41
N VAL A 116 7.90 -31.59 14.95
CA VAL A 116 6.91 -32.58 15.34
C VAL A 116 5.58 -32.24 14.67
#